data_AF-A0A1V5WGR1-F1
#
_entry.id   AF-A0A1V5WGR1-F1
#
_cell.length_a   1.000
_cell.length_b   1.000
_cell.length_c   1.000
_cell.angle_alpha   90.00
_cell.angle_beta   90.00
_cell.angle_gamma   90.00
#
_symmetry.space_group_name_H-M   'P 1'
#
loop_
_entity.id
_entity.type
_entity.pdbx_description
1 polymer ?
#
loop_
_entity_poly.entity_id
_entity_poly.type
_entity_poly.pdbx_seq_one_letter_code
_entity_poly.pdbx_strand_id
1 'polypeptide(L)'
;MWMKFLEPKETEFRDFPSSSASIVCLDNHIAWGYCPHHLLPVKYTFRIAYAPSNGRVCGISKLARIADTCMSSLALQEDLGILIADMLNKYLKPNGIGVLIKGEHMCMRIRGVESPEAFIKTKTLTGVFEQDPIRKEFMEI
;
A
#
# COMPACT_ATOMS: atom_id res chain seq x y z
N MET A 1 8.60 -15.70 -18.32
CA MET A 1 7.15 -15.72 -18.00
C MET A 1 6.87 -15.24 -16.57
N TRP A 2 7.58 -15.71 -15.53
CA TRP A 2 7.46 -15.17 -14.14
C TRP A 2 8.36 -13.96 -13.85
N MET A 3 9.49 -13.81 -14.57
CA MET A 3 10.38 -12.64 -14.41
C MET A 3 9.68 -11.29 -14.66
N LYS A 4 8.67 -11.26 -15.53
CA LYS A 4 7.83 -10.08 -15.78
C LYS A 4 7.12 -9.57 -14.52
N PHE A 5 6.96 -10.41 -13.50
CA PHE A 5 6.37 -10.02 -12.23
C PHE A 5 7.34 -9.18 -11.39
N LEU A 6 8.63 -9.47 -11.50
CA LEU A 6 9.71 -8.80 -10.77
C LEU A 6 10.30 -7.62 -11.58
N GLU A 7 9.83 -7.41 -12.81
CA GLU A 7 10.18 -6.23 -13.59
C GLU A 7 9.61 -4.98 -12.91
N PRO A 8 10.46 -3.99 -12.57
CA PRO A 8 10.00 -2.75 -11.97
C PRO A 8 8.96 -2.08 -12.87
N LYS A 9 7.78 -1.82 -12.30
CA LYS A 9 6.74 -1.08 -13.01
C LYS A 9 7.03 0.41 -12.86
N GLU A 10 7.43 1.07 -13.93
CA GLU A 10 7.56 2.53 -13.89
C GLU A 10 6.20 3.18 -13.67
N THR A 11 6.15 4.07 -12.67
CA THR A 11 4.96 4.88 -12.39
C THR A 11 5.30 6.33 -12.71
N GLU A 12 4.91 6.81 -13.89
CA GLU A 12 4.88 8.25 -14.16
C GLU A 12 3.92 8.91 -13.16
N PHE A 13 4.41 9.84 -12.37
CA PHE A 13 3.57 10.52 -11.38
C PHE A 13 2.91 11.76 -11.98
N ARG A 14 1.59 11.91 -11.74
CA ARG A 14 0.83 13.10 -12.14
C ARG A 14 -0.16 13.50 -11.05
N ASP A 15 -0.26 14.79 -10.83
CA ASP A 15 -1.14 15.43 -9.87
C ASP A 15 -1.91 16.60 -10.50
N PHE A 16 -2.99 17.00 -9.83
CA PHE A 16 -3.99 17.93 -10.31
C PHE A 16 -4.32 18.95 -9.23
N PRO A 17 -4.63 20.21 -9.58
CA PRO A 17 -5.15 21.17 -8.63
C PRO A 17 -6.52 20.72 -8.11
N SER A 18 -6.79 20.93 -6.83
CA SER A 18 -8.06 20.65 -6.17
C SER A 18 -8.28 21.62 -5.02
N SER A 19 -9.51 22.11 -4.89
CA SER A 19 -9.95 22.93 -3.76
C SER A 19 -10.36 22.11 -2.54
N SER A 20 -10.41 20.77 -2.66
CA SER A 20 -10.80 19.88 -1.57
C SER A 20 -9.62 19.63 -0.62
N ALA A 21 -9.91 19.70 0.68
CA ALA A 21 -9.01 19.28 1.76
C ALA A 21 -9.34 17.88 2.29
N SER A 22 -10.30 17.17 1.68
CA SER A 22 -10.71 15.83 2.11
C SER A 22 -9.58 14.83 1.96
N ILE A 23 -9.53 13.86 2.89
CA ILE A 23 -8.66 12.68 2.77
C ILE A 23 -9.04 11.91 1.51
N VAL A 24 -8.03 11.52 0.74
CA VAL A 24 -8.19 10.65 -0.42
C VAL A 24 -7.79 9.25 -0.01
N CYS A 25 -8.68 8.27 -0.20
CA CYS A 25 -8.47 6.88 0.17
C CYS A 25 -8.74 5.95 -1.02
N LEU A 26 -7.75 5.14 -1.37
CA LEU A 26 -7.93 3.93 -2.17
C LEU A 26 -8.16 2.78 -1.21
N ASP A 27 -9.27 2.07 -1.38
CA ASP A 27 -9.56 0.88 -0.60
C ASP A 27 -9.72 -0.37 -1.46
N ASN A 28 -9.45 -1.52 -0.85
CA ASN A 28 -9.61 -2.85 -1.43
C ASN A 28 -8.83 -3.07 -2.75
N HIS A 29 -7.67 -2.42 -2.90
CA HIS A 29 -6.79 -2.67 -4.05
C HIS A 29 -6.05 -3.98 -3.86
N ILE A 30 -6.18 -4.91 -4.80
CA ILE A 30 -5.53 -6.23 -4.71
C ILE A 30 -4.30 -6.24 -5.60
N ALA A 31 -3.17 -6.63 -5.02
CA ALA A 31 -1.99 -6.97 -5.80
C ALA A 31 -1.36 -8.28 -5.30
N TRP A 32 -0.75 -9.00 -6.25
CA TRP A 32 -0.05 -10.24 -5.98
C TRP A 32 1.44 -9.98 -5.85
N GLY A 33 2.16 -10.93 -5.27
CA GLY A 33 3.61 -10.93 -5.18
C GLY A 33 4.15 -12.27 -4.74
N TYR A 34 5.38 -12.26 -4.27
CA TYR A 34 6.03 -13.45 -3.71
C TYR A 34 6.62 -13.14 -2.34
N CYS A 35 6.42 -14.06 -1.40
CA CYS A 35 7.06 -13.98 -0.09
C CYS A 35 8.57 -14.18 -0.28
N PRO A 36 9.43 -13.25 0.18
CA PRO A 36 10.88 -13.32 -0.09
C PRO A 36 11.55 -14.56 0.51
N HIS A 37 11.00 -15.12 1.60
CA HIS A 37 11.59 -16.27 2.28
C HIS A 37 11.41 -17.60 1.54
N HIS A 38 10.31 -17.75 0.80
CA HIS A 38 9.90 -19.05 0.23
C HIS A 38 9.57 -18.98 -1.25
N LEU A 39 9.54 -17.78 -1.84
CA LEU A 39 9.14 -17.51 -3.21
C LEU A 39 7.77 -18.12 -3.57
N LEU A 40 6.90 -18.25 -2.56
CA LEU A 40 5.52 -18.65 -2.74
C LEU A 40 4.63 -17.40 -2.90
N PRO A 41 3.52 -17.50 -3.65
CA PRO A 41 2.65 -16.36 -3.87
C PRO A 41 2.13 -15.73 -2.57
N VAL A 42 1.98 -14.42 -2.59
CA VAL A 42 1.26 -13.65 -1.58
C VAL A 42 0.21 -12.82 -2.28
N LYS A 43 -0.98 -12.72 -1.68
CA LYS A 43 -2.02 -11.79 -2.11
C LYS A 43 -2.14 -10.72 -1.04
N TYR A 44 -1.96 -9.47 -1.44
CA TYR A 44 -2.15 -8.32 -0.56
C TYR A 44 -3.39 -7.55 -0.98
N THR A 45 -4.19 -7.19 0.01
CA THR A 45 -5.22 -6.16 -0.11
C THR A 45 -4.69 -4.90 0.56
N PHE A 46 -4.58 -3.83 -0.22
CA PHE A 46 -4.10 -2.53 0.19
C PHE A 46 -5.25 -1.58 0.43
N ARG A 47 -5.14 -0.82 1.52
CA ARG A 47 -5.81 0.45 1.70
C ARG A 47 -4.75 1.53 1.85
N ILE A 48 -4.84 2.57 1.04
CA ILE A 48 -3.84 3.64 0.96
C ILE A 48 -4.59 4.96 1.01
N ALA A 49 -4.32 5.75 2.03
CA ALA A 49 -4.86 7.08 2.20
C ALA A 49 -3.77 8.12 2.34
N TYR A 50 -4.06 9.35 1.90
CA TYR A 50 -3.23 10.51 2.19
C TYR A 50 -4.10 11.74 2.42
N ALA A 51 -3.58 12.67 3.21
CA ALA A 51 -4.18 13.98 3.42
C ALA A 51 -3.53 14.99 2.47
N PRO A 52 -4.26 15.52 1.47
CA PRO A 52 -3.69 16.44 0.49
C PRO A 52 -3.04 17.66 1.15
N SER A 53 -2.01 18.18 0.49
CA SER A 53 -1.32 19.43 0.84
C SER A 53 -1.26 20.35 -0.38
N ASN A 54 -1.17 21.66 -0.16
CA ASN A 54 -0.97 22.65 -1.22
C ASN A 54 -2.04 22.65 -2.33
N GLY A 55 -3.26 22.16 -2.04
CA GLY A 55 -4.35 22.09 -3.01
C GLY A 55 -4.05 21.17 -4.21
N ARG A 56 -3.26 20.11 -4.01
CA ARG A 56 -2.93 19.14 -5.07
C ARG A 56 -3.33 17.72 -4.68
N VAL A 57 -3.86 16.98 -5.65
CA VAL A 57 -4.28 15.58 -5.51
C VAL A 57 -3.65 14.73 -6.61
N CYS A 58 -3.25 13.50 -6.30
CA CYS A 58 -2.77 12.57 -7.31
C CYS A 58 -3.89 12.09 -8.23
N GLY A 59 -3.53 11.70 -9.46
CA GLY A 59 -4.45 10.91 -10.28
C GLY A 59 -4.86 9.61 -9.56
N ILE A 60 -6.14 9.27 -9.57
CA ILE A 60 -6.71 8.18 -8.76
C ILE A 60 -5.98 6.84 -8.99
N SER A 61 -5.65 6.53 -10.24
CA SER A 61 -4.94 5.30 -10.60
C SER A 61 -3.49 5.24 -10.10
N LYS A 62 -2.90 6.35 -9.64
CA LYS A 62 -1.50 6.38 -9.17
C LYS A 62 -1.32 5.71 -7.82
N LEU A 63 -2.33 5.75 -6.92
CA LEU A 63 -2.28 5.01 -5.66
C LEU A 63 -2.15 3.50 -5.89
N ALA A 64 -2.97 2.96 -6.81
CA ALA A 64 -2.91 1.54 -7.18
C ALA A 64 -1.57 1.17 -7.83
N ARG A 65 -1.07 2.03 -8.73
CA ARG A 65 0.23 1.80 -9.41
C ARG A 65 1.42 1.85 -8.45
N ILE A 66 1.39 2.69 -7.42
CA ILE A 66 2.40 2.73 -6.37
C ILE A 66 2.44 1.38 -5.64
N ALA A 67 1.29 0.84 -5.24
CA ALA A 67 1.21 -0.49 -4.63
C ALA A 67 1.77 -1.57 -5.58
N ASP A 68 1.34 -1.57 -6.84
CA ASP A 68 1.80 -2.53 -7.85
C ASP A 68 3.29 -2.44 -8.14
N THR A 69 3.88 -1.25 -8.02
CA THR A 69 5.33 -1.02 -8.17
C THR A 69 6.07 -1.67 -7.01
N CYS A 70 5.63 -1.46 -5.77
CA CYS A 70 6.21 -2.13 -4.60
C CYS A 70 6.13 -3.65 -4.72
N MET A 71 5.09 -4.19 -5.36
CA MET A 71 4.93 -5.63 -5.55
C MET A 71 5.92 -6.29 -6.50
N SER A 72 6.62 -5.52 -7.33
CA SER A 72 7.73 -6.05 -8.15
C SER A 72 8.99 -6.33 -7.32
N SER A 73 9.04 -5.86 -6.06
CA SER A 73 10.14 -6.12 -5.14
C SER A 73 9.90 -7.37 -4.29
N LEU A 74 10.97 -8.07 -3.93
CA LEU A 74 10.95 -9.15 -2.92
C LEU A 74 11.09 -8.55 -1.51
N ALA A 75 10.13 -7.68 -1.15
CA ALA A 75 10.11 -7.01 0.15
C ALA A 75 9.25 -7.77 1.18
N LEU A 76 9.57 -7.55 2.46
CA LEU A 76 8.73 -8.00 3.59
C LEU A 76 7.45 -7.18 3.66
N GLN A 77 6.36 -7.77 4.17
CA GLN A 77 5.06 -7.08 4.27
C GLN A 77 5.15 -5.85 5.18
N GLU A 78 5.99 -5.95 6.20
CA GLU A 78 6.30 -4.92 7.19
C GLU A 78 6.92 -3.68 6.53
N ASP A 79 7.78 -3.90 5.53
CA ASP A 79 8.49 -2.83 4.82
C ASP A 79 7.68 -2.24 3.67
N LEU A 80 6.72 -2.99 3.08
CA LEU A 80 5.89 -2.52 1.98
C LEU A 80 5.13 -1.22 2.32
N GLY A 81 4.65 -1.09 3.57
CA GLY A 81 3.95 0.12 3.99
C GLY A 81 4.85 1.35 4.01
N ILE A 82 6.12 1.17 4.41
CA ILE A 82 7.15 2.22 4.39
C ILE A 82 7.48 2.61 2.95
N LEU A 83 7.70 1.64 2.06
CA LEU A 83 7.98 1.89 0.64
C LEU A 83 6.86 2.68 -0.05
N ILE A 84 5.60 2.34 0.23
CA ILE A 84 4.44 3.07 -0.29
C ILE A 84 4.42 4.50 0.27
N ALA A 85 4.62 4.66 1.57
CA ALA A 85 4.64 5.98 2.21
C ALA A 85 5.76 6.87 1.66
N ASP A 86 6.96 6.32 1.48
CA ASP A 86 8.11 7.04 0.92
C ASP A 86 7.87 7.48 -0.52
N MET A 87 7.27 6.62 -1.36
CA MET A 87 6.91 6.99 -2.72
C MET A 87 5.86 8.11 -2.75
N LEU A 88 4.81 8.01 -1.94
CA LEU A 88 3.80 9.07 -1.84
C LEU A 88 4.40 10.37 -1.33
N ASN A 89 5.27 10.31 -0.32
CA ASN A 89 5.91 11.49 0.23
C ASN A 89 6.84 12.16 -0.79
N LYS A 90 7.60 11.37 -1.56
CA LYS A 90 8.47 11.86 -2.64
C LYS A 90 7.68 12.66 -3.69
N TYR A 91 6.49 12.21 -4.04
CA TYR A 91 5.71 12.79 -5.14
C TYR A 91 4.70 13.87 -4.73
N LEU A 92 4.04 13.72 -3.58
CA LEU A 92 2.95 14.60 -3.14
C LEU A 92 3.30 15.47 -1.94
N LYS A 93 4.25 15.05 -1.10
CA LYS A 93 4.55 15.66 0.21
C LYS A 93 3.29 15.94 1.05
N PRO A 94 2.39 14.95 1.20
CA PRO A 94 1.09 15.15 1.84
C PRO A 94 1.25 15.46 3.34
N ASN A 95 0.20 16.00 3.96
CA ASN A 95 0.17 16.28 5.40
C ASN A 95 0.21 15.00 6.27
N GLY A 96 -0.04 13.85 5.66
CA GLY A 96 0.08 12.54 6.29
C GLY A 96 -0.33 11.43 5.35
N ILE A 97 0.08 10.21 5.67
CA ILE A 97 -0.16 9.01 4.88
C ILE A 97 -0.61 7.89 5.80
N GLY A 98 -1.62 7.13 5.38
CA GLY A 98 -2.04 5.90 6.03
C GLY A 98 -1.98 4.73 5.05
N VAL A 99 -1.31 3.64 5.43
CA VAL A 99 -1.25 2.40 4.65
C VAL A 99 -1.68 1.24 5.54
N LEU A 100 -2.65 0.46 5.09
CA LEU A 100 -3.00 -0.84 5.67
C LEU A 100 -2.82 -1.91 4.62
N ILE A 101 -2.16 -3.00 5.04
CA ILE A 101 -1.91 -4.15 4.18
C ILE A 101 -2.45 -5.37 4.88
N LYS A 102 -3.34 -6.09 4.21
CA LYS A 102 -3.82 -7.42 4.61
C LYS A 102 -3.20 -8.46 3.68
N GLY A 103 -2.38 -9.35 4.20
CA GLY A 103 -1.66 -10.39 3.46
C GLY A 103 -2.21 -11.79 3.65
N GLU A 104 -2.41 -12.48 2.53
CA GLU A 104 -2.68 -13.91 2.43
C GLU A 104 -1.40 -14.60 1.95
N HIS A 105 -0.70 -15.28 2.87
CA HIS A 105 0.61 -15.85 2.61
C HIS A 105 0.53 -17.34 2.27
N MET A 106 0.80 -17.73 1.03
CA MET A 106 0.72 -19.16 0.65
C MET A 106 1.77 -20.01 1.40
N CYS A 107 2.90 -19.43 1.81
CA CYS A 107 3.86 -20.14 2.65
C CYS A 107 3.29 -20.60 4.01
N MET A 108 2.21 -19.98 4.49
CA MET A 108 1.49 -20.40 5.70
C MET A 108 0.25 -21.24 5.39
N ARG A 109 -0.40 -21.00 4.24
CA ARG A 109 -1.70 -21.60 3.92
C ARG A 109 -1.61 -23.00 3.36
N ILE A 110 -0.60 -23.28 2.54
CA ILE A 110 -0.51 -24.54 1.79
C ILE A 110 0.61 -25.48 2.28
N ARG A 111 1.38 -25.06 3.29
CA ARG A 111 2.47 -25.85 3.86
C ARG A 111 2.80 -25.41 5.28
N GLY A 112 3.58 -26.24 5.98
CA GLY A 112 4.12 -25.90 7.29
C GLY A 112 3.03 -25.85 8.35
N VAL A 113 2.68 -24.65 8.81
CA VAL A 113 1.63 -24.44 9.82
C VAL A 113 0.21 -24.65 9.28
N GLU A 114 0.04 -24.68 7.95
CA GLU A 114 -1.23 -25.00 7.28
C GLU A 114 -2.44 -24.24 7.85
N SER A 115 -2.33 -22.91 7.89
CA SER A 115 -3.36 -22.02 8.41
C SER A 115 -4.13 -21.32 7.27
N PRO A 116 -5.09 -22.00 6.61
CA PRO A 116 -5.70 -21.54 5.35
C PRO A 116 -6.48 -20.23 5.47
N GLU A 117 -6.99 -19.91 6.66
CA GLU A 117 -7.80 -18.71 6.90
C GLU A 117 -7.01 -17.55 7.53
N ALA A 118 -5.72 -17.75 7.82
CA ALA A 118 -4.91 -16.73 8.47
C ALA A 118 -4.63 -15.55 7.54
N PHE A 119 -4.59 -14.36 8.14
CA PHE A 119 -4.19 -13.12 7.50
C PHE A 119 -3.20 -12.37 8.38
N ILE A 120 -2.19 -11.77 7.77
CA ILE A 120 -1.27 -10.85 8.45
C ILE A 120 -1.67 -9.43 8.12
N LYS A 121 -1.81 -8.57 9.14
CA LYS A 121 -2.15 -7.15 8.97
C LYS A 121 -0.98 -6.28 9.42
N THR A 122 -0.53 -5.37 8.57
CA THR A 122 0.45 -4.34 8.90
C THR A 122 -0.14 -2.96 8.66
N LYS A 123 0.36 -1.96 9.40
CA LYS A 123 -0.05 -0.57 9.27
C LYS A 123 1.17 0.35 9.28
N THR A 124 1.14 1.37 8.43
CA THR A 124 2.11 2.45 8.41
C THR A 124 1.35 3.76 8.42
N LEU A 125 1.60 4.61 9.41
CA LEU A 125 0.88 5.87 9.62
C LEU A 125 1.91 6.99 9.78
N THR A 126 1.68 8.13 9.13
CA THR A 126 2.54 9.30 9.22
C THR A 126 1.71 10.59 9.33
N GLY A 127 2.25 11.60 10.00
CA GLY A 127 1.67 12.94 10.02
C GLY A 127 0.26 12.94 10.63
N VAL A 128 -0.71 13.51 9.93
CA VAL A 128 -2.09 13.58 10.46
C VAL A 128 -2.72 12.22 10.77
N PHE A 129 -2.25 11.12 10.16
CA PHE A 129 -2.77 9.77 10.42
C PHE A 129 -2.25 9.16 11.73
N GLU A 130 -1.28 9.79 12.41
CA GLU A 130 -0.83 9.37 13.74
C GLU A 130 -1.79 9.84 14.84
N GLN A 131 -2.64 10.83 14.53
CA GLN A 131 -3.59 11.43 15.46
C GLN A 131 -4.81 10.51 15.64
N ASP A 132 -5.21 10.31 16.90
CA ASP A 132 -6.27 9.36 17.28
C ASP A 132 -7.59 9.43 16.50
N PRO A 133 -8.22 10.60 16.28
CA PRO A 133 -9.50 10.65 15.57
C PRO A 133 -9.39 10.22 14.11
N ILE A 134 -8.39 10.75 13.39
CA ILE A 134 -8.14 10.43 11.98
C ILE A 134 -7.69 8.97 11.82
N ARG A 135 -6.86 8.50 12.75
CA ARG A 135 -6.42 7.11 12.78
C ARG A 135 -7.59 6.16 12.92
N LYS A 136 -8.56 6.43 13.81
CA LYS A 136 -9.74 5.59 13.99
C LYS A 136 -10.60 5.56 12.74
N GLU A 137 -10.91 6.73 12.18
CA GLU A 137 -11.67 6.84 10.93
C GLU A 137 -11.04 6.01 9.80
N PHE A 138 -9.72 6.14 9.60
CA PHE A 138 -8.98 5.38 8.59
C PHE A 138 -9.04 3.85 8.77
N MET A 139 -9.09 3.40 10.03
CA MET A 139 -9.16 1.98 10.37
C MET A 139 -10.59 1.40 10.25
N GLU A 140 -11.61 2.25 10.33
CA GLU A 140 -13.05 1.89 10.32
C GLU A 140 -13.71 1.92 8.94
N ILE A 141 -13.17 2.73 8.02
CA ILE A 141 -13.55 2.69 6.58
C ILE A 141 -13.36 1.27 6.04
#